data_AF-G5ARJ5-F1
#
_entry.id   AF-G5ARJ5-F1
#
_cell.length_a   1.000
_cell.length_b   1.000
_cell.length_c   1.000
_cell.angle_alpha   90.00
_cell.angle_beta   90.00
_cell.angle_gamma   90.00
#
_symmetry.space_group_name_H-M   'P 1'
#
loop_
_entity.id
_entity.type
_entity.pdbx_description
1 polymer ?
#
loop_
_entity_poly.entity_id
_entity_poly.type
_entity_poly.pdbx_seq_one_letter_code
_entity_poly.pdbx_strand_id
1 'polypeptide(L)'
;DVEKEKETHNYLSKEEIKEKVQKYNLAVTDKLKMTLNSNGIYTGFIKVQMELCKPPQTSPGSNGCMNTLHISSTNTVGEVIEALLKKFLVTESPAKFALYKRCHREDQVYACKLSDREHPLYLRLVAGPRTDTLSFVLREHEIGEWEAFSLPELQNFLRILDKEEDEQLQNLKRRYTAYRHKLEEALGEVWKP
;
A
#
# COMPACT_ATOMS: atom_id res chain seq x y z
N ASP A 1 9.07 -8.70 -31.10
CA ASP A 1 9.99 -9.03 -30.00
C ASP A 1 9.41 -8.63 -28.68
N VAL A 2 9.45 -9.58 -27.74
CA VAL A 2 8.91 -9.50 -26.39
C VAL A 2 9.76 -8.53 -25.59
N GLU A 3 9.23 -7.34 -25.31
CA GLU A 3 9.79 -6.45 -24.30
C GLU A 3 9.66 -7.16 -22.94
N LYS A 4 10.74 -7.84 -22.55
CA LYS A 4 11.05 -8.14 -21.15
C LYS A 4 11.15 -6.79 -20.44
N GLU A 5 10.03 -6.32 -19.88
CA GLU A 5 10.09 -5.42 -18.74
C GLU A 5 10.94 -6.10 -17.67
N LYS A 6 12.15 -5.60 -17.53
CA LYS A 6 13.03 -5.92 -16.41
C LYS A 6 12.35 -5.36 -15.16
N GLU A 7 11.52 -6.16 -14.51
CA GLU A 7 11.23 -5.99 -13.08
C GLU A 7 12.60 -6.03 -12.37
N THR A 8 13.15 -4.85 -12.05
CA THR A 8 14.31 -4.73 -11.18
C THR A 8 13.85 -5.13 -9.78
N HIS A 9 13.78 -6.43 -9.54
CA HIS A 9 13.46 -6.97 -8.24
C HIS A 9 14.60 -6.63 -7.28
N ASN A 10 14.37 -5.62 -6.45
CA ASN A 10 15.10 -5.39 -5.21
C ASN A 10 14.79 -6.53 -4.23
N TYR A 11 15.37 -7.71 -4.46
CA TYR A 11 15.37 -8.79 -3.48
C TYR A 11 16.52 -8.59 -2.51
N LEU A 12 16.19 -8.57 -1.21
CA LEU A 12 17.18 -8.58 -0.13
C LEU A 12 18.10 -9.81 -0.25
N SER A 13 19.39 -9.61 0.01
CA SER A 13 20.36 -10.69 0.20
C SER A 13 19.99 -11.57 1.41
N LYS A 14 20.59 -12.74 1.51
CA LYS A 14 20.35 -13.68 2.63
C LYS A 14 20.73 -13.06 3.98
N GLU A 15 21.81 -12.30 3.98
CA GLU A 15 22.33 -11.58 5.14
C GLU A 15 21.34 -10.49 5.59
N GLU A 16 20.82 -9.69 4.64
CA GLU A 16 19.81 -8.68 4.92
C GLU A 16 18.49 -9.27 5.41
N ILE A 17 18.06 -10.41 4.86
CA ILE A 17 16.87 -11.14 5.35
C ILE A 17 17.08 -11.56 6.80
N LYS A 18 18.25 -12.14 7.12
CA LYS A 18 18.56 -12.58 8.49
C LYS A 18 18.54 -11.41 9.47
N GLU A 19 19.17 -10.30 9.12
CA GLU A 19 19.18 -9.09 9.95
C GLU A 19 17.77 -8.52 10.14
N LYS A 20 16.99 -8.39 9.06
CA LYS A 20 15.61 -7.90 9.13
C LYS A 20 14.71 -8.81 9.95
N VAL A 21 14.83 -10.14 9.85
CA VAL A 21 14.04 -11.08 10.65
C VAL A 21 14.38 -10.92 12.14
N GLN A 22 15.65 -10.77 12.49
CA GLN A 22 16.08 -10.49 13.87
C GLN A 22 15.49 -9.17 14.38
N LYS A 23 15.65 -8.09 13.61
CA LYS A 23 15.10 -6.77 13.94
C LYS A 23 13.58 -6.78 14.08
N TYR A 24 12.89 -7.47 13.16
CA TYR A 24 11.44 -7.67 13.19
C TYR A 24 11.04 -8.34 14.51
N ASN A 25 11.66 -9.46 14.85
CA ASN A 25 11.34 -10.24 16.05
C ASN A 25 11.63 -9.53 17.37
N LEU A 26 12.58 -8.59 17.38
CA LEU A 26 12.86 -7.71 18.52
C LEU A 26 11.77 -6.64 18.70
N ALA A 27 11.18 -6.16 17.60
CA ALA A 27 10.13 -5.14 17.61
C ALA A 27 8.71 -5.72 17.77
N VAL A 28 8.53 -7.03 17.59
CA VAL A 28 7.24 -7.71 17.79
C VAL A 28 6.86 -7.69 19.27
N THR A 29 5.68 -7.15 19.58
CA THR A 29 5.12 -7.09 20.93
C THR A 29 4.21 -8.27 21.26
N ASP A 30 3.74 -9.01 20.25
CA ASP A 30 2.89 -10.20 20.41
C ASP A 30 3.68 -11.50 20.17
N LYS A 31 3.00 -12.63 19.95
CA LYS A 31 3.66 -13.93 19.68
C LYS A 31 3.91 -14.17 18.19
N LEU A 32 3.59 -13.21 17.31
CA LEU A 32 3.58 -13.39 15.86
C LEU A 32 4.94 -13.07 15.23
N LYS A 33 5.94 -13.87 15.62
CA LYS A 33 7.32 -13.77 15.15
C LYS A 33 7.52 -14.44 13.79
N MET A 34 8.62 -14.09 13.14
CA MET A 34 9.11 -14.74 11.93
C MET A 34 10.21 -15.75 12.26
N THR A 35 10.29 -16.82 11.48
CA THR A 35 11.29 -17.87 11.63
C THR A 35 12.05 -18.00 10.32
N LEU A 36 13.37 -17.85 10.35
CA LEU A 36 14.23 -18.09 9.18
C LEU A 36 14.75 -19.53 9.19
N ASN A 37 14.50 -20.27 8.12
CA ASN A 37 14.97 -21.64 7.96
C ASN A 37 16.37 -21.67 7.30
N SER A 38 17.06 -22.80 7.44
CA SER A 38 18.41 -23.01 6.88
C SER A 38 18.46 -22.94 5.36
N ASN A 39 17.35 -23.23 4.67
CA ASN A 39 17.22 -23.12 3.21
C ASN A 39 17.03 -21.66 2.72
N GLY A 40 16.96 -20.67 3.62
CA GLY A 40 16.75 -19.26 3.30
C GLY A 40 15.28 -18.85 3.17
N ILE A 41 14.34 -19.80 3.24
CA ILE A 41 12.91 -19.51 3.33
C ILE A 41 12.60 -19.10 4.77
N TYR A 42 11.85 -18.03 4.93
CA TYR A 42 11.32 -17.64 6.24
C TYR A 42 9.81 -17.79 6.27
N THR A 43 9.27 -18.08 7.45
CA THR A 43 7.84 -18.13 7.72
C THR A 43 7.46 -17.08 8.74
N GLY A 44 6.18 -16.75 8.79
CA GLY A 44 5.67 -15.79 9.76
C GLY A 44 4.20 -15.52 9.54
N PHE A 45 3.73 -14.45 10.15
CA PHE A 45 2.31 -14.15 10.18
C PHE A 45 1.99 -12.86 9.42
N ILE A 46 0.87 -12.87 8.73
CA ILE A 46 0.22 -11.67 8.21
C ILE A 46 -1.22 -11.60 8.73
N LYS A 47 -1.70 -10.38 8.94
CA LYS A 47 -3.09 -10.09 9.28
C LYS A 47 -3.75 -9.46 8.07
N VAL A 48 -4.83 -10.06 7.58
CA VAL A 48 -5.60 -9.61 6.43
C VAL A 48 -7.02 -9.28 6.89
N GLN A 49 -7.44 -8.04 6.70
CA GLN A 49 -8.83 -7.64 6.90
C GLN A 49 -9.65 -8.09 5.70
N MET A 50 -10.73 -8.83 5.95
CA MET A 50 -11.62 -9.32 4.91
C MET A 50 -12.80 -8.34 4.74
N GLU A 51 -12.83 -7.61 3.62
CA GLU A 51 -13.91 -6.70 3.23
C GLU A 51 -14.65 -7.30 2.03
N LEU A 52 -15.36 -8.40 2.27
CA LEU A 52 -16.15 -9.09 1.26
C LEU A 52 -17.60 -8.59 1.32
N CYS A 53 -18.22 -8.35 0.16
CA CYS A 53 -19.65 -8.09 0.04
C CYS A 53 -20.43 -9.29 0.61
N LYS A 54 -21.19 -9.08 1.69
CA LYS A 54 -21.95 -10.15 2.35
C LYS A 54 -23.18 -10.55 1.53
N PRO A 55 -23.60 -11.83 1.56
CA PRO A 55 -24.96 -12.20 1.18
C PRO A 55 -26.00 -11.56 2.13
N PRO A 56 -27.26 -11.36 1.69
CA PRO A 56 -28.28 -10.58 2.40
C PRO A 56 -28.79 -11.15 3.74
N GLN A 57 -28.23 -12.24 4.27
CA GLN A 57 -28.75 -12.92 5.48
C GLN A 57 -27.82 -12.90 6.71
N THR A 58 -26.72 -12.15 6.72
CA THR A 58 -25.78 -12.16 7.87
C THR A 58 -25.67 -10.80 8.54
N SER A 59 -26.43 -10.64 9.63
CA SER A 59 -26.36 -9.64 10.72
C SER A 59 -25.58 -8.31 10.48
N PRO A 60 -26.22 -7.15 10.71
CA PRO A 60 -25.60 -5.84 10.56
C PRO A 60 -24.62 -5.63 11.73
N GLY A 61 -23.31 -5.74 11.47
CA GLY A 61 -22.30 -5.50 12.52
C GLY A 61 -20.90 -6.06 12.30
N SER A 62 -20.63 -6.81 11.22
CA SER A 62 -19.26 -7.26 10.94
C SER A 62 -18.54 -6.26 10.03
N ASN A 63 -18.01 -5.21 10.62
CA ASN A 63 -16.95 -4.41 9.99
C ASN A 63 -15.72 -5.32 9.87
N GLY A 64 -15.54 -5.97 8.71
CA GLY A 64 -14.41 -6.79 8.28
C GLY A 64 -13.84 -7.81 9.28
N CYS A 65 -13.92 -9.12 8.97
CA CYS A 65 -13.24 -10.11 9.82
C CYS A 65 -11.71 -10.05 9.60
N MET A 66 -10.95 -9.85 10.68
CA MET A 66 -9.49 -9.91 10.64
C MET A 66 -9.04 -11.37 10.65
N ASN A 67 -8.35 -11.83 9.60
CA ASN A 67 -7.81 -13.18 9.53
C ASN A 67 -6.28 -13.16 9.66
N THR A 68 -5.75 -13.94 10.60
CA THR A 68 -4.30 -14.12 10.77
C THR A 68 -3.87 -15.40 10.06
N LEU A 69 -2.92 -15.30 9.14
CA LEU A 69 -2.39 -16.44 8.40
C LEU A 69 -0.93 -16.67 8.77
N HIS A 70 -0.54 -17.92 8.92
CA HIS A 70 0.87 -18.32 8.96
C HIS A 70 1.28 -18.76 7.55
N ILE A 71 2.23 -18.04 6.94
CA ILE A 71 2.66 -18.25 5.56
C ILE A 71 4.19 -18.27 5.47
N SER A 72 4.70 -18.69 4.32
CA SER A 72 6.12 -18.65 3.98
C SER A 72 6.45 -17.48 3.05
N SER A 73 7.75 -17.19 2.91
CA SER A 73 8.25 -16.13 2.04
C SER A 73 8.02 -16.40 0.55
N THR A 74 7.72 -17.64 0.18
CA THR A 74 7.44 -18.03 -1.21
C THR A 74 5.96 -17.93 -1.54
N ASN A 75 5.07 -17.78 -0.55
CA ASN A 75 3.65 -17.64 -0.82
C ASN A 75 3.38 -16.35 -1.59
N THR A 76 2.64 -16.47 -2.68
CA THR A 76 2.28 -15.32 -3.53
C THR A 76 0.98 -14.69 -3.05
N VAL A 77 0.70 -13.48 -3.52
CA VAL A 77 -0.60 -12.82 -3.30
C VAL A 77 -1.74 -13.68 -3.83
N GLY A 78 -1.60 -14.25 -5.03
CA GLY A 78 -2.62 -15.10 -5.64
C GLY A 78 -2.98 -16.31 -4.77
N GLU A 79 -1.96 -17.03 -4.27
CA GLU A 79 -2.16 -18.17 -3.35
C GLU A 79 -2.85 -17.74 -2.04
N VAL A 80 -2.48 -16.57 -1.51
CA VAL A 80 -3.11 -16.04 -0.29
C VAL A 80 -4.59 -15.70 -0.54
N ILE A 81 -4.92 -15.10 -1.68
CA ILE A 81 -6.31 -14.82 -2.07
C ILE A 81 -7.10 -16.12 -2.18
N GLU A 82 -6.61 -17.11 -2.94
CA GLU A 82 -7.28 -18.40 -3.11
C GLU A 82 -7.50 -19.12 -1.77
N ALA A 83 -6.48 -19.17 -0.91
CA ALA A 83 -6.56 -19.80 0.40
C ALA A 83 -7.58 -19.09 1.31
N LEU A 84 -7.65 -17.77 1.26
CA LEU A 84 -8.63 -16.97 2.00
C LEU A 84 -10.05 -17.21 1.51
N LEU A 85 -10.29 -17.10 0.20
CA LEU A 85 -11.63 -17.31 -0.37
C LEU A 85 -12.14 -18.72 -0.09
N LYS A 86 -11.28 -19.73 -0.22
CA LYS A 86 -11.59 -21.12 0.14
C LYS A 86 -11.93 -21.26 1.63
N LYS A 87 -11.15 -20.63 2.53
CA LYS A 87 -11.40 -20.67 3.98
C LYS A 87 -12.75 -20.04 4.36
N PHE A 88 -13.16 -18.99 3.65
CA PHE A 88 -14.42 -18.27 3.90
C PHE A 88 -15.58 -18.74 3.00
N LEU A 89 -15.39 -19.83 2.25
CA LEU A 89 -16.42 -20.44 1.38
C LEU A 89 -16.99 -19.46 0.34
N VAL A 90 -16.16 -18.55 -0.17
CA VAL A 90 -16.54 -17.65 -1.26
C VAL A 90 -16.55 -18.46 -2.56
N THR A 91 -17.70 -18.49 -3.24
CA THR A 91 -17.90 -19.29 -4.46
C THR A 91 -17.52 -18.54 -5.74
N GLU A 92 -17.27 -17.24 -5.64
CA GLU A 92 -16.90 -16.39 -6.75
C GLU A 92 -15.45 -16.61 -7.21
N SER A 93 -15.15 -16.19 -8.45
CA SER A 93 -13.81 -16.31 -9.02
C SER A 93 -12.79 -15.48 -8.22
N PRO A 94 -11.60 -16.02 -7.89
CA PRO A 94 -10.52 -15.26 -7.26
C PRO A 94 -10.13 -13.98 -8.00
N ALA A 95 -10.31 -13.95 -9.33
CA ALA A 95 -10.02 -12.77 -10.15
C ALA A 95 -10.91 -11.56 -9.85
N LYS A 96 -12.04 -11.75 -9.15
CA LYS A 96 -12.90 -10.65 -8.67
C LYS A 96 -12.36 -10.00 -7.41
N PHE A 97 -11.35 -10.57 -6.76
CA PHE A 97 -10.81 -10.07 -5.51
C PHE A 97 -9.38 -9.63 -5.71
N ALA A 98 -8.97 -8.64 -4.93
CA ALA A 98 -7.57 -8.25 -4.87
C ALA A 98 -7.14 -7.98 -3.43
N LEU A 99 -5.88 -8.30 -3.16
CA LEU A 99 -5.22 -7.98 -1.91
C LEU A 99 -4.58 -6.59 -2.04
N TYR A 100 -4.93 -5.69 -1.13
CA TYR A 100 -4.38 -4.34 -1.09
C TYR A 100 -3.42 -4.21 0.09
N LYS A 101 -2.30 -3.51 -0.14
CA LYS A 101 -1.50 -2.95 0.95
C LYS A 101 -2.03 -1.56 1.30
N ARG A 102 -2.27 -1.30 2.58
CA ARG A 102 -2.52 0.04 3.11
C ARG A 102 -1.29 0.54 3.84
N CYS A 103 -0.79 1.70 3.44
CA CYS A 103 0.35 2.38 4.06
C CYS A 103 -0.07 3.78 4.50
N HIS A 104 0.45 4.24 5.63
CA HIS A 104 0.23 5.61 6.11
C HIS A 104 1.37 6.53 5.63
N ARG A 105 1.02 7.66 5.03
CA ARG A 105 1.97 8.75 4.69
C ARG A 105 1.30 10.09 5.00
N GLU A 106 1.95 10.92 5.83
CA GLU A 106 1.53 12.32 6.08
C GLU A 106 0.03 12.46 6.46
N ASP A 107 -0.43 11.62 7.39
CA ASP A 107 -1.83 11.55 7.88
C ASP A 107 -2.89 11.04 6.88
N GLN A 108 -2.47 10.64 5.67
CA GLN A 108 -3.33 9.99 4.68
C GLN A 108 -3.03 8.47 4.59
N VAL A 109 -4.10 7.69 4.36
CA VAL A 109 -4.01 6.24 4.17
C VAL A 109 -4.12 5.93 2.68
N TYR A 110 -3.02 5.44 2.10
CA TYR A 110 -2.97 5.01 0.71
C TYR A 110 -3.19 3.51 0.64
N ALA A 111 -4.06 3.05 -0.26
CA ALA A 111 -4.25 1.64 -0.59
C ALA A 111 -3.74 1.37 -2.01
N CYS A 112 -2.88 0.37 -2.17
CA CYS A 112 -2.41 -0.07 -3.48
C CYS A 112 -2.74 -1.55 -3.67
N LYS A 113 -3.30 -1.88 -4.83
CA LYS A 113 -3.48 -3.27 -5.27
C LYS A 113 -2.12 -3.95 -5.39
N LEU A 114 -2.01 -5.15 -4.83
CA LEU A 114 -0.82 -5.99 -4.98
C LEU A 114 -0.96 -6.85 -6.24
N SER A 115 0.15 -7.07 -6.93
CA SER A 115 0.25 -8.03 -8.04
C SER A 115 0.17 -9.45 -7.50
N ASP A 116 -0.47 -10.35 -8.25
CA ASP A 116 -0.64 -11.76 -7.87
C ASP A 116 0.69 -12.48 -7.62
N ARG A 117 1.79 -11.99 -8.21
CA ARG A 117 3.14 -12.55 -8.09
C ARG A 117 3.94 -11.98 -6.91
N GLU A 118 3.49 -10.91 -6.27
CA GLU A 118 4.17 -10.36 -5.10
C GLU A 118 4.08 -11.30 -3.90
N HIS A 119 4.96 -11.12 -2.93
CA HIS A 119 5.06 -11.96 -1.73
C HIS A 119 4.66 -11.17 -0.47
N PRO A 120 3.46 -11.39 0.10
CA PRO A 120 2.96 -10.60 1.23
C PRO A 120 3.84 -10.65 2.47
N LEU A 121 4.47 -11.80 2.76
CA LEU A 121 5.36 -11.93 3.92
C LEU A 121 6.64 -11.10 3.75
N TYR A 122 7.16 -10.98 2.53
CA TYR A 122 8.30 -10.12 2.24
C TYR A 122 7.95 -8.65 2.50
N LEU A 123 6.79 -8.19 2.01
CA LEU A 123 6.32 -6.83 2.27
C LEU A 123 6.18 -6.56 3.77
N ARG A 124 5.66 -7.54 4.53
CA ARG A 124 5.59 -7.46 6.01
C ARG A 124 6.97 -7.37 6.66
N LEU A 125 7.93 -8.17 6.21
CA LEU A 125 9.30 -8.15 6.74
C LEU A 125 9.96 -6.79 6.51
N VAL A 126 9.79 -6.21 5.31
CA VAL A 126 10.38 -4.91 4.95
C VAL A 126 9.75 -3.77 5.75
N ALA A 127 8.42 -3.77 5.92
CA ALA A 127 7.69 -2.72 6.63
C ALA A 127 7.79 -2.83 8.17
N GLY A 128 8.03 -4.03 8.70
CA GLY A 128 8.06 -4.29 10.14
C GLY A 128 6.72 -4.76 10.72
N PRO A 129 6.68 -5.07 12.03
CA PRO A 129 5.55 -5.74 12.66
C PRO A 129 4.34 -4.84 12.92
N ARG A 130 4.52 -3.52 12.86
CA ARG A 130 3.44 -2.57 13.18
C ARG A 130 2.39 -2.53 12.07
N THR A 131 1.12 -2.55 12.46
CA THR A 131 -0.02 -2.56 11.52
C THR A 131 -0.38 -1.17 11.01
N ASP A 132 0.11 -0.12 11.65
CA ASP A 132 -0.02 1.28 11.19
C ASP A 132 0.91 1.57 9.99
N THR A 133 2.05 0.91 9.92
CA THR A 133 3.01 1.10 8.82
C THR A 133 2.54 0.37 7.57
N LEU A 134 1.99 -0.83 7.75
CA LEU A 134 1.45 -1.65 6.68
C LEU A 134 0.26 -2.47 7.23
N SER A 135 -0.86 -2.47 6.53
CA SER A 135 -1.96 -3.44 6.74
C SER A 135 -2.40 -4.05 5.41
N PHE A 136 -2.97 -5.26 5.46
CA PHE A 136 -3.48 -5.95 4.27
C PHE A 136 -5.01 -6.01 4.30
N VAL A 137 -5.64 -5.77 3.16
CA VAL A 137 -7.09 -5.82 3.01
C VAL A 137 -7.42 -6.66 1.78
N LEU A 138 -8.28 -7.67 1.94
CA LEU A 138 -8.87 -8.38 0.82
C LEU A 138 -10.26 -7.79 0.56
N ARG A 139 -10.48 -7.28 -0.66
CA ARG A 139 -11.77 -6.74 -1.08
C ARG A 139 -12.07 -7.13 -2.51
N GLU A 140 -13.33 -6.98 -2.90
CA GLU A 140 -13.73 -7.06 -4.30
C GLU A 140 -12.98 -5.96 -5.09
N HIS A 141 -12.41 -6.37 -6.21
CA HIS A 141 -11.74 -5.51 -7.17
C HIS A 141 -12.73 -5.21 -8.29
N GLU A 142 -13.37 -4.06 -8.18
CA GLU A 142 -13.95 -3.40 -9.32
C GLU A 142 -12.77 -2.95 -10.19
N ILE A 143 -12.76 -3.35 -11.46
CA ILE A 143 -11.83 -2.81 -12.46
C ILE A 143 -11.91 -1.30 -12.33
N GLY A 144 -10.83 -0.68 -11.85
CA GLY A 144 -10.86 0.73 -11.48
C GLY A 144 -11.12 1.59 -12.70
N GLU A 145 -11.74 2.76 -12.50
CA GLU A 145 -11.95 3.76 -13.56
C GLU A 145 -10.68 3.99 -14.39
N TRP A 146 -9.51 3.94 -13.74
CA TRP A 146 -8.23 4.21 -14.38
C TRP A 146 -7.67 3.05 -15.22
N GLU A 147 -7.98 1.80 -14.87
CA GLU A 147 -7.56 0.62 -15.66
C GLU A 147 -8.36 0.52 -16.98
N ALA A 148 -9.46 1.28 -17.11
CA ALA A 148 -10.24 1.38 -18.35
C ALA A 148 -9.62 2.31 -19.40
N PHE A 149 -8.65 3.15 -19.03
CA PHE A 149 -7.99 4.04 -19.97
C PHE A 149 -6.75 3.40 -20.59
N SER A 150 -6.52 3.71 -21.85
CA SER A 150 -5.31 3.35 -22.58
C SER A 150 -4.08 4.10 -22.05
N LEU A 151 -2.88 3.56 -22.30
CA LEU A 151 -1.62 4.19 -21.90
C LEU A 151 -1.50 5.66 -22.38
N PRO A 152 -1.87 6.04 -23.62
CA PRO A 152 -1.88 7.44 -24.05
C PRO A 152 -2.84 8.33 -23.27
N GLU A 153 -4.01 7.82 -22.86
CA GLU A 153 -4.97 8.57 -22.06
C GLU A 153 -4.42 8.80 -20.65
N LEU A 154 -3.81 7.79 -20.03
CA LEU A 154 -3.09 7.91 -18.76
C LEU A 154 -1.96 8.95 -18.82
N GLN A 155 -1.17 8.94 -19.89
CA GLN A 155 -0.14 9.97 -20.11
C GLN A 155 -0.73 11.36 -20.27
N ASN A 156 -1.90 11.49 -20.90
CA ASN A 156 -2.59 12.77 -21.02
C ASN A 156 -3.06 13.28 -19.65
N PHE A 157 -3.61 12.40 -18.80
CA PHE A 157 -4.00 12.78 -17.43
C PHE A 157 -2.80 13.27 -16.61
N LEU A 158 -1.66 12.59 -16.68
CA LEU A 158 -0.43 13.04 -16.01
C LEU A 158 -0.03 14.45 -16.47
N ARG A 159 -0.03 14.69 -17.79
CA ARG A 159 0.29 16.01 -18.34
C ARG A 159 -0.69 17.11 -17.89
N ILE A 160 -1.98 16.79 -17.75
CA ILE A 160 -2.98 17.73 -17.24
C ILE A 160 -2.68 18.07 -15.77
N LEU A 161 -2.40 17.05 -14.96
CA LEU A 161 -2.06 17.23 -13.54
C LEU A 161 -0.78 18.05 -13.35
N ASP A 162 0.27 17.77 -14.11
CA ASP A 162 1.53 18.53 -14.06
C ASP A 162 1.28 20.02 -14.36
N LYS A 163 0.45 20.31 -15.36
CA LYS A 163 0.08 21.68 -15.72
C LYS A 163 -0.74 22.36 -14.62
N GLU A 164 -1.71 21.65 -14.02
CA GLU A 164 -2.51 22.18 -12.92
C GLU A 164 -1.66 22.47 -11.68
N GLU A 165 -0.71 21.59 -11.35
CA GLU A 165 0.24 21.78 -10.25
C GLU A 165 1.09 23.04 -10.47
N ASP A 166 1.64 23.20 -11.68
CA ASP A 166 2.42 24.39 -12.05
C ASP A 166 1.60 25.68 -11.93
N GLU A 167 0.35 25.67 -12.40
CA GLU A 167 -0.55 26.80 -12.28
C GLU A 167 -0.85 27.14 -10.82
N GLN A 168 -1.08 26.14 -9.96
CA GLN A 168 -1.29 26.34 -8.53
C GLN A 168 -0.04 26.90 -7.84
N LEU A 169 1.15 26.38 -8.16
CA LEU A 169 2.42 26.86 -7.60
C LEU A 169 2.66 28.33 -7.97
N GLN A 170 2.42 28.69 -9.23
CA GLN A 170 2.55 30.08 -9.68
C GLN A 170 1.56 31.01 -8.97
N ASN A 171 0.32 30.56 -8.79
CA ASN A 171 -0.70 31.33 -8.07
C ASN A 171 -0.28 31.55 -6.59
N LEU A 172 0.24 30.50 -5.94
CA LEU A 172 0.76 30.59 -4.57
C LEU A 172 1.93 31.56 -4.47
N LYS A 173 2.91 31.48 -5.39
CA LYS A 173 4.05 32.40 -5.46
C LYS A 173 3.60 33.86 -5.59
N ARG A 174 2.63 34.14 -6.46
CA ARG A 174 2.08 35.50 -6.63
C ARG A 174 1.41 36.00 -5.36
N ARG A 175 0.58 35.18 -4.71
CA ARG A 175 -0.06 35.54 -3.44
C ARG A 175 0.96 35.84 -2.35
N TYR A 176 1.96 34.99 -2.20
CA TYR A 176 3.04 35.19 -1.24
C TYR A 176 3.81 36.49 -1.53
N THR A 177 4.15 36.75 -2.79
CA THR A 177 4.85 37.97 -3.21
C THR A 177 4.03 39.22 -2.93
N ALA A 178 2.74 39.22 -3.26
CA ALA A 178 1.84 40.34 -2.98
C ALA A 178 1.68 40.58 -1.47
N TYR A 179 1.57 39.50 -0.69
CA TYR A 179 1.50 39.60 0.77
C TYR A 179 2.78 40.15 1.38
N ARG A 180 3.95 39.68 0.91
CA ARG A 180 5.26 40.20 1.31
C ARG A 180 5.39 41.70 1.03
N HIS A 181 4.98 42.16 -0.15
CA HIS A 181 5.02 43.59 -0.50
C HIS A 181 4.17 44.43 0.47
N LYS A 182 2.95 43.99 0.79
CA LYS A 182 2.08 44.69 1.75
C LYS A 182 2.69 44.75 3.16
N LEU A 183 3.36 43.67 3.57
CA LEU A 183 4.09 43.64 4.84
C LEU A 183 5.26 44.62 4.87
N GLU A 184 6.02 44.70 3.78
CA GLU A 184 7.13 45.65 3.63
C GLU A 184 6.65 47.11 3.64
N GLU A 185 5.55 47.40 2.95
CA GLU A 185 4.91 48.73 2.99
C GLU A 185 4.45 49.10 4.41
N ALA A 186 3.78 48.17 5.11
CA ALA A 186 3.34 48.40 6.49
C ALA A 186 4.52 48.62 7.45
N LEU A 187 5.62 47.87 7.30
CA LEU A 187 6.83 48.07 8.10
C LEU A 187 7.49 49.42 7.82
N GLY A 188 7.51 49.87 6.55
CA GLY A 188 8.03 51.18 6.17
C GLY A 188 7.18 52.35 6.68
N GLU A 189 5.86 52.18 6.78
CA GLU A 189 4.94 53.17 7.38
C GLU A 189 5.14 53.32 8.90
N VAL A 190 5.44 52.22 9.60
CA VAL A 190 5.69 52.22 11.06
C VAL A 190 7.02 52.89 11.42
N TRP A 191 7.96 53.05 10.47
CA TRP A 191 9.29 53.64 10.69
C TRP A 191 9.41 55.10 10.24
N LYS A 192 8.30 55.79 10.00
CA LYS A 192 8.30 57.26 9.81
C LYS A 192 8.35 57.94 11.20
N PRO A 193 9.42 58.70 11.53
CA PRO A 193 9.57 59.40 12.81
C PRO A 193 8.59 60.57 12.99
#